data_AF-A0A914J8N8-F1
#
_entry.id   AF-A0A914J8N8-F1
#
_cell.length_a   1.000
_cell.length_b   1.000
_cell.length_c   1.000
_cell.angle_alpha   90.00
_cell.angle_beta   90.00
_cell.angle_gamma   90.00
#
_symmetry.space_group_name_H-M   'P 1'
#
loop_
_entity.id
_entity.type
_entity.pdbx_description
1 polymer ?
#
loop_
_entity_poly.entity_id
_entity_poly.type
_entity_poly.pdbx_seq_one_letter_code
_entity_poly.pdbx_strand_id
1 'polypeptide(L)'
;MVMTKGIISKAIQNNYELLAEHIKTKEIPILCVVTRCEDDIPMNRWVDENKDVFGKQYKMKFTNMIGSCFAQERTGRFGEDYKRLCEESRKEVMEMIEKTCLETPHTIIQGGFVKTLKRIWNALVEIMKRPFWRRWDSDNIYTFMSFIGITVSETVELIDRINERLAVTYNVQN
;
A
#
# COMPACT_ATOMS: atom_id res chain seq x y z
N MET A 1 3.13 3.01 -1.13
CA MET A 1 1.98 3.88 -0.76
C MET A 1 1.89 5.00 -1.76
N VAL A 2 0.69 5.37 -2.20
CA VAL A 2 0.47 6.47 -3.16
C VAL A 2 -0.35 7.56 -2.48
N MET A 3 0.02 8.82 -2.70
CA MET A 3 -0.74 9.98 -2.27
C MET A 3 -0.74 11.07 -3.33
N THR A 4 -1.60 12.06 -3.16
CA THR A 4 -1.63 13.26 -3.98
C THR A 4 -0.92 14.39 -3.25
N LYS A 5 -0.12 15.19 -3.97
CA LYS A 5 0.49 16.43 -3.46
C LYS A 5 -0.55 17.29 -2.74
N GLY A 6 -0.22 17.77 -1.54
CA GLY A 6 -1.11 18.61 -0.74
C GLY A 6 -1.07 18.29 0.75
N ILE A 7 -2.15 18.60 1.45
CA ILE A 7 -2.25 18.45 2.91
C ILE A 7 -2.17 16.96 3.28
N ILE A 8 -1.31 16.66 4.27
CA ILE A 8 -1.19 15.33 4.87
C ILE A 8 -2.48 15.04 5.66
N SER A 9 -3.43 14.38 4.98
CA SER A 9 -4.73 14.06 5.54
C SER A 9 -4.64 12.95 6.60
N LYS A 10 -5.67 12.85 7.43
CA LYS A 10 -5.81 11.74 8.38
C LYS A 10 -5.92 10.39 7.66
N ALA A 11 -6.48 10.36 6.45
CA ALA A 11 -6.54 9.14 5.64
C ALA A 11 -5.14 8.65 5.25
N ILE A 12 -4.22 9.55 4.91
CA ILE A 12 -2.81 9.21 4.60
C ILE A 12 -2.13 8.63 5.85
N GLN A 13 -2.31 9.27 7.02
CA GLN A 13 -1.75 8.79 8.28
C GLN A 13 -2.27 7.39 8.64
N ASN A 14 -3.58 7.19 8.56
CA ASN A 14 -4.22 5.89 8.84
C ASN A 14 -3.74 4.80 7.86
N ASN A 15 -3.58 5.13 6.58
CA ASN A 15 -3.05 4.19 5.58
C ASN A 15 -1.60 3.80 5.89
N TYR A 16 -0.78 4.77 6.31
CA TYR A 16 0.59 4.50 6.74
C TYR A 16 0.62 3.59 7.97
N GLU A 17 -0.17 3.90 9.00
CA GLU A 17 -0.29 3.09 10.22
C GLU A 17 -0.74 1.65 9.89
N LEU A 18 -1.77 1.50 9.04
CA LEU A 18 -2.21 0.19 8.56
C LEU A 18 -1.07 -0.60 7.90
N LEU A 19 -0.28 0.04 7.04
CA LEU A 19 0.84 -0.61 6.34
C LEU A 19 2.02 -0.94 7.28
N ALA A 20 2.43 0.02 8.10
CA ALA A 20 3.65 -0.03 8.90
C ALA A 20 3.48 -0.75 10.25
N GLU A 21 2.26 -0.83 10.78
CA GLU A 21 1.99 -1.40 12.10
C GLU A 21 1.16 -2.69 12.03
N HIS A 22 0.17 -2.74 11.14
CA HIS A 22 -0.79 -3.84 11.12
C HIS A 22 -0.53 -4.87 10.01
N ILE A 23 -0.12 -4.42 8.83
CA ILE A 23 0.19 -5.32 7.71
C ILE A 23 1.58 -5.91 7.92
N LYS A 24 2.58 -5.09 8.23
CA LYS A 24 3.98 -5.53 8.36
C LYS A 24 4.67 -4.80 9.49
N THR A 25 5.11 -5.54 10.50
CA THR A 25 5.88 -5.07 11.64
C THR A 25 7.23 -4.49 11.21
N LYS A 26 7.28 -3.24 10.70
CA LYS A 26 8.48 -2.40 10.47
C LYS A 26 9.63 -2.95 9.59
N GLU A 27 9.57 -4.20 9.14
CA GLU A 27 10.66 -4.89 8.43
C GLU A 27 10.63 -4.68 6.91
N ILE A 28 9.54 -4.13 6.37
CA ILE A 28 9.35 -4.01 4.93
C ILE A 28 9.42 -2.53 4.52
N PRO A 29 10.32 -2.17 3.60
CA PRO A 29 10.45 -0.82 3.10
C PRO A 29 9.13 -0.26 2.54
N ILE A 30 8.74 0.93 2.98
CA ILE A 30 7.57 1.64 2.46
C ILE A 30 8.04 2.80 1.59
N LEU A 31 7.86 2.65 0.28
CA LEU A 31 8.03 3.72 -0.69
C LEU A 31 6.76 4.59 -0.73
N CYS A 32 6.92 5.92 -0.64
CA CYS A 32 5.84 6.87 -0.87
C CYS A 32 5.96 7.49 -2.26
N VAL A 33 4.91 7.36 -3.07
CA VAL A 33 4.79 7.99 -4.38
C VAL A 33 3.81 9.15 -4.28
N VAL A 34 4.29 10.37 -4.50
CA VAL A 34 3.49 11.60 -4.45
C VAL A 34 3.13 11.99 -5.88
N THR A 35 1.85 11.96 -6.19
CA THR A 35 1.31 12.32 -7.51
C THR A 35 0.96 13.80 -7.56
N ARG A 36 0.76 14.35 -8.77
CA ARG A 36 0.49 15.77 -9.04
C ARG A 36 1.68 16.71 -8.78
N CYS A 37 2.87 16.23 -9.11
CA CYS A 37 4.12 16.97 -9.01
C CYS A 37 4.61 17.54 -10.36
N GLU A 38 3.82 17.39 -11.45
CA GLU A 38 4.17 17.87 -12.80
C GLU A 38 4.54 19.36 -12.89
N ASP A 39 3.98 20.19 -12.01
CA ASP A 39 4.20 21.64 -12.00
C ASP A 39 5.44 22.06 -11.19
N ASP A 40 6.11 21.11 -10.51
CA ASP A 40 7.29 21.35 -9.69
C ASP A 40 8.57 21.09 -10.53
N ILE A 41 9.58 21.99 -10.45
CA ILE A 41 10.82 21.86 -11.23
C ILE A 41 12.05 21.93 -10.29
N PRO A 42 12.75 20.84 -9.96
CA PRO A 42 12.51 19.47 -10.41
C PRO A 42 11.21 18.90 -9.82
N MET A 43 10.68 17.84 -10.44
CA MET A 43 9.42 17.18 -10.02
C MET A 43 9.47 16.67 -8.57
N ASN A 44 10.66 16.42 -8.04
CA ASN A 44 10.88 16.04 -6.64
C ASN A 44 10.91 17.21 -5.65
N ARG A 45 10.87 18.47 -6.10
CA ARG A 45 11.01 19.67 -5.24
C ARG A 45 10.05 19.63 -4.05
N TRP A 46 8.76 19.38 -4.28
CA TRP A 46 7.78 19.33 -3.20
C TRP A 46 8.11 18.24 -2.19
N VAL A 47 8.55 17.07 -2.64
CA VAL A 47 8.94 15.96 -1.77
C VAL A 47 10.16 16.35 -0.93
N ASP A 48 11.17 16.96 -1.54
CA ASP A 48 12.37 17.39 -0.83
C ASP A 48 12.10 18.43 0.24
N GLU A 49 11.18 19.36 -0.02
CA GLU A 49 10.76 20.39 0.93
C GLU A 49 9.91 19.82 2.07
N ASN A 50 9.16 18.74 1.84
CA ASN A 50 8.16 18.24 2.79
C ASN A 50 8.53 16.92 3.47
N LYS A 51 9.55 16.18 3.02
CA LYS A 51 9.93 14.86 3.57
C LYS A 51 10.15 14.88 5.09
N ASP A 52 10.73 15.96 5.61
CA ASP A 52 10.97 16.16 7.03
C ASP A 52 9.68 16.27 7.84
N VAL A 53 8.61 16.84 7.25
CA VAL A 53 7.31 16.99 7.90
C VAL A 53 6.70 15.61 8.17
N PHE A 54 6.78 14.69 7.21
CA PHE A 54 6.28 13.32 7.39
C PHE A 54 6.95 12.62 8.58
N GLY A 55 8.28 12.72 8.68
CA GLY A 55 9.05 12.09 9.76
C GLY A 55 8.89 12.78 11.11
N LYS A 56 9.04 14.12 11.16
CA LYS A 56 9.10 14.88 12.42
C LYS A 56 7.71 15.13 13.02
N GLN A 57 6.73 15.51 12.19
CA GLN A 57 5.41 15.89 12.67
C GLN A 57 4.46 14.69 12.76
N TYR A 58 4.49 13.82 11.75
CA TYR A 58 3.54 12.70 11.65
C TYR A 58 4.12 11.34 11.99
N LYS A 59 5.42 11.26 12.34
CA LYS A 59 6.14 10.02 12.68
C LYS A 59 6.08 8.95 11.59
N MET A 60 5.83 9.35 10.34
CA MET A 60 5.83 8.46 9.19
C MET A 60 7.25 8.31 8.65
N LYS A 61 7.76 7.08 8.62
CA LYS A 61 9.12 6.73 8.20
C LYS A 61 9.06 5.96 6.89
N PHE A 62 9.02 6.70 5.78
CA PHE A 62 9.19 6.13 4.46
C PHE A 62 10.65 5.82 4.19
N THR A 63 10.93 4.71 3.53
CA THR A 63 12.30 4.36 3.10
C THR A 63 12.76 5.31 2.01
N ASN A 64 11.85 5.66 1.10
CA ASN A 64 12.07 6.71 0.13
C ASN A 64 10.75 7.41 -0.23
N MET A 65 10.86 8.60 -0.79
CA MET A 65 9.74 9.38 -1.29
C MET A 65 10.07 9.93 -2.66
N ILE A 66 9.13 9.87 -3.58
CA ILE A 66 9.32 10.34 -4.96
C ILE A 66 8.10 11.10 -5.46
N GLY A 67 8.34 12.25 -6.10
CA GLY A 67 7.35 13.03 -6.83
C GLY A 67 7.15 12.44 -8.22
N SER A 68 5.91 12.35 -8.66
CA SER A 68 5.54 11.67 -9.90
C SER A 68 4.41 12.38 -10.63
N CYS A 69 4.39 12.20 -11.94
CA CYS A 69 3.25 12.47 -12.79
C CYS A 69 2.60 11.15 -13.19
N PHE A 70 1.32 10.99 -12.85
CA PHE A 70 0.46 9.93 -13.37
C PHE A 70 -0.89 10.50 -13.79
N ALA A 71 -0.87 11.70 -14.39
CA ALA A 71 -2.08 12.30 -14.93
C ALA A 71 -2.66 11.33 -15.97
N GLN A 72 -3.89 10.85 -15.73
CA GLN A 72 -4.65 10.13 -16.76
C GLN A 72 -4.77 11.07 -17.96
N GLU A 73 -4.43 10.52 -19.13
CA GLU A 73 -4.37 11.16 -20.45
C GLU A 73 -5.05 12.53 -20.49
N ARG A 74 -4.29 13.60 -20.22
CA ARG A 74 -4.78 14.95 -20.49
C ARG A 74 -4.82 15.11 -22.01
N THR A 75 -5.98 14.85 -22.60
CA THR A 75 -6.26 15.14 -24.00
C THR A 75 -6.33 16.66 -24.17
N GLY A 76 -5.32 17.25 -24.82
CA GLY A 76 -5.21 18.70 -24.96
C GLY A 76 -3.83 19.16 -25.41
N ARG A 77 -3.62 20.48 -25.46
CA ARG A 77 -2.42 21.15 -25.99
C ARG A 77 -1.09 20.68 -25.36
N PHE A 78 -1.13 20.11 -24.16
CA PHE A 78 0.04 19.65 -23.41
C PHE A 78 0.14 18.11 -23.32
N GLY A 79 -0.71 17.35 -24.00
CA GLY A 79 -0.81 15.90 -23.83
C GLY A 79 0.51 15.13 -24.06
N GLU A 80 1.33 15.58 -25.02
CA GLU A 80 2.64 14.96 -25.30
C GLU A 80 3.65 15.17 -24.16
N ASP A 81 3.71 16.37 -23.59
CA ASP A 81 4.58 16.69 -22.45
C ASP A 81 4.20 15.85 -21.22
N TYR A 82 2.89 15.72 -20.95
CA TYR A 82 2.39 14.88 -19.85
C TYR A 82 2.69 13.40 -20.09
N LYS A 83 2.58 12.92 -21.33
CA LYS A 83 2.93 11.53 -21.66
C LYS A 83 4.40 11.26 -21.37
N ARG A 84 5.29 12.16 -21.78
CA ARG A 84 6.73 12.06 -21.46
C ARG A 84 6.96 12.05 -19.95
N LEU A 85 6.36 12.98 -19.20
CA LEU A 85 6.50 13.03 -17.74
C LEU A 85 5.97 11.77 -17.05
N CYS A 86 4.89 11.16 -17.55
CA CYS A 86 4.36 9.89 -17.05
C CYS A 86 5.32 8.72 -17.31
N GLU A 87 5.96 8.68 -18.48
CA GLU A 87 6.95 7.66 -18.82
C GLU A 87 8.22 7.80 -17.96
N GLU A 88 8.71 9.02 -17.80
CA GLU A 88 9.83 9.35 -16.90
C GLU A 88 9.49 8.95 -15.45
N SER A 89 8.33 9.36 -14.95
CA SER A 89 7.87 9.03 -13.59
C SER A 89 7.73 7.53 -13.38
N ARG A 90 7.22 6.78 -14.38
CA ARG A 90 7.14 5.32 -14.32
C ARG A 90 8.53 4.71 -14.17
N LYS A 91 9.49 5.16 -14.98
CA LYS A 91 10.86 4.65 -14.93
C LYS A 91 11.49 4.93 -13.57
N GLU A 92 11.40 6.15 -13.07
CA GLU A 92 11.97 6.51 -11.76
C GLU A 92 11.34 5.74 -10.61
N VAL A 93 10.01 5.54 -10.62
CA VAL A 93 9.32 4.73 -9.61
C VAL A 93 9.79 3.27 -9.64
N MET A 94 9.95 2.68 -10.83
CA MET A 94 10.45 1.31 -10.96
C MET A 94 11.90 1.18 -10.46
N GLU A 95 12.79 2.08 -10.87
CA GLU A 95 14.17 2.11 -10.36
C GLU A 95 14.21 2.28 -8.84
N MET A 96 13.29 3.07 -8.28
CA MET A 96 13.22 3.27 -6.84
C MET A 96 12.72 2.01 -6.12
N ILE A 97 11.75 1.29 -6.69
CA ILE A 97 11.28 0.01 -6.17
C ILE A 97 12.43 -0.99 -6.16
N GLU A 98 13.20 -1.09 -7.25
CA GLU A 98 14.36 -1.99 -7.36
C GLU A 98 15.45 -1.66 -6.34
N LYS A 99 15.72 -0.37 -6.09
CA LYS A 99 16.70 0.07 -5.07
C LYS A 99 16.23 -0.14 -3.64
N THR A 100 14.92 -0.20 -3.43
CA THR A 100 14.29 -0.20 -2.10
C THR A 100 13.73 -1.57 -1.73
N CYS A 101 13.67 -2.52 -2.66
CA CYS A 101 13.17 -3.86 -2.38
C CYS A 101 14.13 -4.63 -1.47
N LEU A 102 13.59 -5.60 -0.74
CA LEU A 102 14.40 -6.50 0.08
C LEU A 102 15.11 -7.51 -0.84
N GLU A 103 16.36 -7.84 -0.52
CA GLU A 103 17.14 -8.85 -1.25
C GLU A 103 16.46 -10.23 -1.25
N THR A 104 15.71 -10.54 -0.19
CA THR A 104 14.96 -11.78 -0.06
C THR A 104 13.47 -11.53 0.16
N PRO A 105 12.59 -12.32 -0.46
CA PRO A 105 11.16 -12.17 -0.28
C PRO A 105 10.78 -12.47 1.16
N HIS A 106 10.25 -11.46 1.86
CA HIS A 106 9.72 -11.65 3.21
C HIS A 106 8.27 -12.12 3.19
N THR A 107 8.00 -13.21 3.90
CA THR A 107 6.64 -13.71 4.11
C THR A 107 5.92 -12.81 5.11
N ILE A 108 4.92 -12.10 4.62
CA ILE A 108 4.04 -11.21 5.38
C ILE A 108 3.26 -11.98 6.48
N ILE A 109 3.10 -13.28 6.27
CA ILE A 109 2.18 -14.15 6.99
C ILE A 109 2.94 -14.90 8.10
N GLN A 110 3.53 -14.19 9.05
CA GLN A 110 3.96 -14.85 10.30
C GLN A 110 2.75 -14.99 11.23
N GLY A 111 2.25 -16.22 11.39
CA GLY A 111 1.10 -16.55 12.26
C GLY A 111 -0.23 -16.85 11.53
N GLY A 112 -0.20 -17.08 10.21
CA GLY A 112 -1.35 -17.52 9.42
C GLY A 112 -2.12 -16.38 8.75
N PHE A 113 -2.61 -16.65 7.54
CA PHE A 113 -3.25 -15.64 6.67
C PHE A 113 -4.48 -15.04 7.34
N VAL A 114 -5.33 -15.88 7.92
CA VAL A 114 -6.55 -15.47 8.62
C VAL A 114 -6.25 -14.55 9.80
N LYS A 115 -5.17 -14.79 10.54
CA LYS A 115 -4.78 -13.94 11.69
C LYS A 115 -4.29 -12.57 11.23
N THR A 116 -3.58 -12.52 10.12
CA THR A 116 -3.10 -11.26 9.51
C THR A 116 -4.27 -10.47 8.96
N LEU A 117 -5.17 -11.12 8.23
CA LEU A 117 -6.41 -10.51 7.74
C LEU A 117 -7.30 -9.98 8.87
N LYS A 118 -7.50 -10.76 9.95
CA LYS A 118 -8.22 -10.32 11.16
C LYS A 118 -7.65 -9.02 11.72
N ARG A 119 -6.33 -8.91 11.77
CA ARG A 119 -5.64 -7.72 12.28
C ARG A 119 -5.87 -6.51 11.38
N ILE A 120 -5.72 -6.69 10.07
CA ILE A 120 -5.94 -5.66 9.06
C ILE A 120 -7.39 -5.16 9.12
N TRP A 121 -8.35 -6.09 9.19
CA TRP A 121 -9.77 -5.75 9.29
C TRP A 121 -10.11 -5.01 10.57
N ASN A 122 -9.63 -5.47 11.72
CA ASN A 122 -9.86 -4.76 12.98
C ASN A 122 -9.31 -3.33 12.94
N ALA A 123 -8.12 -3.13 12.37
CA ALA A 123 -7.55 -1.80 12.17
C ALA A 123 -8.41 -0.95 11.21
N LEU A 124 -8.89 -1.51 10.10
CA LEU A 124 -9.80 -0.82 9.19
C LEU A 124 -11.12 -0.43 9.84
N VAL A 125 -11.70 -1.32 10.64
CA VAL A 125 -12.94 -1.07 11.39
C VAL A 125 -12.77 0.09 12.37
N GLU A 126 -11.61 0.17 13.04
CA GLU A 126 -11.26 1.28 13.92
C GLU A 126 -11.06 2.60 13.16
N ILE A 127 -10.31 2.56 12.05
CA ILE A 127 -10.11 3.69 11.16
C ILE A 127 -11.45 4.25 10.65
N MET A 128 -12.37 3.37 10.27
CA MET A 128 -13.70 3.74 9.78
C MET A 128 -14.69 4.12 10.89
N LYS A 129 -14.33 3.94 12.17
CA LYS A 129 -15.21 4.14 13.33
C LYS A 129 -16.53 3.37 13.20
N ARG A 130 -16.46 2.09 12.78
CA ARG A 130 -17.61 1.21 12.57
C ARG A 130 -17.57 -0.01 13.51
N PRO A 131 -17.68 0.17 14.84
CA PRO A 131 -17.41 -0.89 15.82
C PRO A 131 -18.26 -2.16 15.65
N PHE A 132 -19.43 -2.06 15.01
CA PHE A 132 -20.28 -3.21 14.69
C PHE A 132 -19.68 -4.15 13.64
N TRP A 133 -18.73 -3.69 12.82
CA TRP A 133 -18.00 -4.49 11.84
C TRP A 133 -16.85 -5.31 12.45
N ARG A 134 -16.56 -5.20 13.76
CA ARG A 134 -15.50 -5.98 14.42
C ARG A 134 -15.76 -7.49 14.44
N ARG A 135 -16.99 -7.95 14.19
CA ARG A 135 -17.27 -9.38 14.12
C ARG A 135 -16.52 -9.97 12.92
N TRP A 136 -15.64 -10.93 13.16
CA TRP A 136 -14.98 -11.66 12.09
C TRP A 136 -15.83 -12.88 11.71
N ASP A 137 -16.72 -12.72 10.74
CA ASP A 137 -17.43 -13.81 10.08
C ASP A 137 -16.90 -14.01 8.65
N SER A 138 -17.29 -15.10 8.01
CA SER A 138 -16.92 -15.42 6.62
C SER A 138 -17.29 -14.30 5.66
N ASP A 139 -18.40 -13.62 5.90
CA ASP A 139 -18.97 -12.60 5.01
C ASP A 139 -18.12 -11.32 5.03
N ASN A 140 -17.51 -11.01 6.16
CA ASN A 140 -16.57 -9.90 6.29
C ASN A 140 -15.22 -10.16 5.57
N ILE A 141 -14.83 -11.41 5.34
CA ILE A 141 -13.65 -11.73 4.50
C ILE A 141 -13.94 -11.37 3.05
N TYR A 142 -15.06 -11.79 2.49
CA TYR A 142 -15.42 -11.49 1.11
C TYR A 142 -15.64 -9.99 0.90
N THR A 143 -16.27 -9.32 1.87
CA THR A 143 -16.46 -7.87 1.86
C THR A 143 -15.11 -7.15 1.88
N PHE A 144 -14.17 -7.59 2.72
CA PHE A 144 -12.82 -7.04 2.77
C PHE A 144 -12.05 -7.27 1.47
N MET A 145 -12.11 -8.48 0.92
CA MET A 145 -11.40 -8.84 -0.31
C MET A 145 -11.90 -8.02 -1.49
N SER A 146 -13.22 -7.85 -1.61
CA SER A 146 -13.82 -6.94 -2.59
C SER A 146 -13.35 -5.50 -2.40
N PHE A 147 -13.22 -5.04 -1.16
CA PHE A 147 -12.73 -3.70 -0.85
C PHE A 147 -11.27 -3.47 -1.31
N ILE A 148 -10.44 -4.51 -1.27
CA ILE A 148 -9.05 -4.46 -1.77
C ILE A 148 -8.93 -4.83 -3.26
N GLY A 149 -10.06 -4.95 -3.97
CA GLY A 149 -10.10 -5.18 -5.41
C GLY A 149 -9.96 -6.64 -5.84
N ILE A 150 -10.07 -7.59 -4.91
CA ILE A 150 -10.04 -9.02 -5.19
C ILE A 150 -11.48 -9.51 -5.37
N THR A 151 -11.74 -10.24 -6.45
CA THR A 151 -13.06 -10.81 -6.73
C THR A 151 -13.39 -11.94 -5.75
N VAL A 152 -14.68 -12.28 -5.64
CA VAL A 152 -15.12 -13.43 -4.82
C VAL A 152 -14.49 -14.73 -5.31
N SER A 153 -14.36 -14.93 -6.62
CA SER A 153 -13.72 -16.11 -7.21
C SER A 153 -12.25 -16.23 -6.81
N GLU A 154 -11.49 -15.15 -6.94
CA GLU A 154 -10.07 -15.11 -6.53
C GLU A 154 -9.91 -15.30 -5.01
N THR A 155 -10.89 -14.81 -4.24
CA THR A 155 -10.93 -15.01 -2.79
C THR A 155 -11.11 -16.48 -2.42
N VAL A 156 -12.03 -17.18 -3.07
CA VAL A 156 -12.27 -18.62 -2.85
C VAL A 156 -11.02 -19.42 -3.22
N GLU A 157 -10.45 -19.19 -4.41
CA GLU A 157 -9.20 -19.86 -4.83
C GLU A 157 -8.03 -19.59 -3.89
N LEU A 158 -7.95 -18.39 -3.33
CA LEU A 158 -6.92 -18.04 -2.35
C LEU A 158 -7.13 -18.81 -1.04
N ILE A 159 -8.37 -18.88 -0.55
CA ILE A 159 -8.72 -19.63 0.66
C ILE A 159 -8.42 -21.12 0.46
N ASP A 160 -8.79 -21.70 -0.68
CA ASP A 160 -8.57 -23.11 -0.99
C ASP A 160 -7.08 -23.45 -1.06
N ARG A 161 -6.27 -22.64 -1.78
CA ARG A 161 -4.81 -22.82 -1.84
C ARG A 161 -4.15 -22.72 -0.46
N ILE A 162 -4.67 -21.86 0.41
CA ILE A 162 -4.15 -21.71 1.77
C ILE A 162 -4.52 -22.93 2.61
N ASN A 163 -5.75 -23.42 2.50
CA ASN A 163 -6.22 -24.62 3.21
C ASN A 163 -5.45 -25.86 2.76
N GLU A 164 -5.20 -26.03 1.46
CA GLU A 164 -4.37 -27.11 0.92
C GLU A 164 -2.93 -27.06 1.46
N ARG A 165 -2.30 -25.87 1.46
CA ARG A 165 -0.95 -25.70 2.03
C ARG A 165 -0.90 -25.98 3.53
N LEU A 166 -1.92 -25.58 4.27
CA LEU A 166 -2.02 -25.87 5.70
C LEU A 166 -2.22 -27.37 5.94
N ALA A 167 -3.06 -28.05 5.15
CA ALA A 167 -3.27 -29.50 5.24
C ALA A 167 -1.99 -30.31 4.96
N VAL A 168 -1.16 -29.87 4.00
CA VAL A 168 0.16 -30.46 3.74
C VAL A 168 1.10 -30.29 4.93
N THR A 169 1.06 -29.15 5.62
CA THR A 169 1.95 -28.87 6.75
C THR A 169 1.62 -29.71 8.00
N TYR A 170 0.33 -30.04 8.22
CA TYR A 170 -0.10 -30.93 9.31
C TYR A 170 0.21 -32.42 9.05
N ASN A 171 0.27 -32.85 7.80
CA ASN A 171 0.62 -34.23 7.45
C ASN A 171 2.12 -34.54 7.50
N VAL A 172 2.99 -33.54 7.64
CA VAL A 172 4.46 -33.73 7.74
C VAL A 172 4.92 -33.78 9.21
N GLN A 173 4.04 -33.47 10.17
CA GLN A 173 4.34 -33.45 11.61
C GLN A 173 3.72 -34.63 12.40
N ASN A 174 3.10 -35.61 11.73
CA ASN A 174 2.59 -36.84 12.34
C ASN A 174 3.31 -38.08 11.79
#